data_AF-A0A5S3TGA3-F1
#
_entry.id   AF-A0A5S3TGA3-F1
#
_cell.length_a   1.000
_cell.length_b   1.000
_cell.length_c   1.000
_cell.angle_alpha   90.00
_cell.angle_beta   90.00
_cell.angle_gamma   90.00
#
_symmetry.space_group_name_H-M   'P 1'
#
loop_
_entity.id
_entity.type
_entity.pdbx_description
1 polymer ?
#
loop_
_entity_poly.entity_id
_entity_poly.type
_entity_poly.pdbx_seq_one_letter_code
_entity_poly.pdbx_strand_id
1 'polypeptide(L)'
;MENYVLAGLGLLVLFNILISLVIYKRNDFETFQKVAQIVLVWLLPVIGGAGILIFYKSIDKPIRKPESFAKRSEGNSSWQDEP
;
A
#
# COMPACT_ATOMS: atom_id res chain seq x y z
N MET A 1 -20.00 4.42 13.97
CA MET A 1 -18.67 4.25 13.35
C MET A 1 -18.09 5.58 12.86
N GLU A 2 -18.88 6.45 12.23
CA GLU A 2 -18.40 7.77 11.73
C GLU A 2 -17.71 8.63 12.78
N ASN A 3 -18.26 8.75 13.99
CA ASN A 3 -17.64 9.56 15.05
C ASN A 3 -16.23 9.10 15.44
N TYR A 4 -15.96 7.79 15.40
CA TYR A 4 -14.64 7.24 15.71
C TYR A 4 -13.65 7.45 14.57
N VAL A 5 -14.12 7.37 13.31
CA VAL A 5 -13.29 7.68 12.14
C VAL A 5 -12.90 9.15 12.13
N LEU A 6 -13.86 10.06 12.38
CA LEU A 6 -13.60 11.49 12.49
C LEU A 6 -12.67 11.81 13.67
N ALA A 7 -12.86 11.17 14.82
CA ALA A 7 -11.96 11.32 15.97
C ALA A 7 -10.54 10.83 15.65
N GLY A 8 -10.40 9.70 14.95
CA GLY A 8 -9.12 9.16 14.51
C GLY A 8 -8.40 10.09 13.52
N LEU A 9 -9.12 10.62 12.54
CA LEU A 9 -8.58 11.60 11.59
C LEU A 9 -8.17 12.91 12.29
N GLY A 10 -8.99 13.39 13.22
CA GLY A 10 -8.67 14.56 14.04
C GLY A 10 -7.40 14.34 14.85
N LEU A 11 -7.27 13.18 15.51
CA LEU A 11 -6.07 12.83 16.28
C LEU A 11 -4.82 12.75 15.38
N LEU A 12 -4.93 12.13 14.20
CA LEU A 12 -3.84 12.06 13.23
C LEU A 12 -3.37 13.46 12.82
N VAL A 13 -4.29 14.36 12.48
CA VAL A 13 -3.97 15.75 12.10
C VAL A 13 -3.31 16.50 13.26
N LEU A 14 -3.84 16.36 14.48
CA LEU A 14 -3.27 16.98 15.68
C LEU A 14 -1.82 16.53 15.92
N PHE A 15 -1.54 15.22 15.81
CA PHE A 15 -0.18 14.70 15.93
C PHE A 15 0.76 15.26 14.86
N ASN A 16 0.32 15.33 13.60
CA ASN A 16 1.13 15.87 12.51
C ASN A 16 1.49 17.35 12.74
N ILE A 17 0.54 18.15 13.25
CA ILE A 17 0.76 19.54 13.64
C ILE A 17 1.77 19.63 14.79
N LEU A 18 1.57 18.85 15.87
CA LEU A 18 2.48 18.84 17.03
C LEU A 18 3.92 18.50 16.62
N ILE A 19 4.11 17.48 15.79
CA ILE A 19 5.43 17.08 15.28
C ILE A 19 6.02 18.19 14.41
N SER A 20 5.21 18.81 13.53
CA SER A 20 5.65 19.93 12.69
C SER A 20 6.15 21.12 13.53
N LEU A 21 5.45 21.45 14.63
CA LEU A 21 5.88 22.50 15.57
C LEU A 21 7.20 22.15 16.26
N VAL A 22 7.39 20.89 16.68
CA VAL A 22 8.66 20.42 17.28
C VAL A 22 9.81 20.56 16.28
N ILE A 23 9.61 20.17 15.02
CA ILE A 23 10.62 20.31 13.96
C ILE A 23 10.94 21.78 13.71
N TYR A 24 9.91 22.63 13.61
CA TYR A 24 10.10 24.07 13.37
C TYR A 24 10.92 24.74 14.47
N LYS A 25 10.69 24.37 15.73
CA LYS A 25 11.40 24.92 16.90
C LYS A 25 12.85 24.45 17.06
N ARG A 26 13.27 23.40 16.36
CA ARG A 26 14.65 22.90 16.44
C ARG A 26 15.58 23.88 15.74
N ASN A 27 16.67 24.31 16.38
CA ASN A 27 17.62 25.23 15.74
C ASN A 27 18.78 24.52 15.04
N ASP A 28 18.87 23.19 15.17
CA ASP A 28 20.03 22.39 14.74
C ASP A 28 20.04 22.03 13.24
N PHE A 29 18.93 22.30 12.53
CA PHE A 29 18.77 21.94 11.12
C PHE A 29 18.67 23.17 10.22
N GLU A 30 19.21 23.04 9.00
CA GLU A 30 19.00 24.02 7.94
C GLU A 30 17.52 24.11 7.55
N THR A 31 17.08 25.30 7.14
CA THR A 31 15.69 25.58 6.73
C THR A 31 15.16 24.59 5.70
N PHE A 32 15.95 24.23 4.69
CA PHE A 32 15.52 23.27 3.66
C PHE A 32 15.21 21.89 4.26
N GLN A 33 16.08 21.37 5.12
CA GLN A 33 15.89 20.07 5.77
C GLN A 33 14.63 20.06 6.64
N LYS A 34 14.37 21.15 7.37
CA LYS A 34 13.15 21.30 8.17
C LYS A 34 11.89 21.25 7.32
N VAL A 35 11.88 21.99 6.22
CA VAL A 35 10.73 22.03 5.30
C VAL A 35 10.49 20.65 4.70
N ALA A 36 11.54 19.99 4.21
CA ALA A 36 11.44 18.64 3.68
C ALA A 36 10.92 17.64 4.75
N GLN A 37 11.42 17.74 5.99
CA GLN A 37 10.99 16.88 7.08
C GLN A 37 9.51 17.10 7.45
N ILE A 38 9.06 18.35 7.50
CA ILE A 38 7.64 18.67 7.71
C ILE A 38 6.80 18.09 6.58
N VAL A 39 7.19 18.29 5.32
CA VAL A 39 6.46 17.70 4.17
C VAL A 39 6.37 16.18 4.28
N LEU A 40 7.47 15.51 4.66
CA LEU A 40 7.48 14.06 4.85
C LEU A 40 6.56 13.59 5.98
N VAL A 41 6.45 14.33 7.08
CA VAL A 41 5.52 14.02 8.18
C VAL A 41 4.08 13.89 7.65
N TRP A 42 3.65 14.78 6.75
CA TRP A 42 2.32 14.74 6.15
C TRP A 42 2.16 13.68 5.05
N LEU A 43 3.23 13.38 4.30
CA LEU A 43 3.18 12.39 3.21
C LEU A 43 3.28 10.94 3.70
N LEU A 44 4.02 10.68 4.77
CA LEU A 44 4.25 9.33 5.30
C LEU A 44 2.96 8.56 5.60
N PRO A 45 1.92 9.13 6.25
CA PRO A 45 0.65 8.44 6.46
C PRO A 45 -0.04 8.02 5.15
N VAL A 46 0.04 8.86 4.13
CA VAL A 46 -0.59 8.60 2.81
C VAL A 46 0.16 7.48 2.09
N ILE A 47 1.49 7.57 2.02
CA ILE A 47 2.33 6.57 1.37
C ILE A 47 2.25 5.24 2.12
N GLY A 48 2.31 5.28 3.46
CA GLY A 48 2.19 4.09 4.31
C GLY A 48 0.84 3.41 4.15
N GLY A 49 -0.26 4.17 4.17
CA GLY A 49 -1.61 3.64 3.91
C GLY A 49 -1.75 3.03 2.52
N ALA A 50 -1.24 3.69 1.48
CA ALA A 50 -1.23 3.16 0.13
C ALA A 50 -0.41 1.87 0.02
N GLY A 51 0.77 1.81 0.64
CA GLY A 51 1.63 0.63 0.67
C GLY A 51 0.94 -0.57 1.34
N ILE A 52 0.31 -0.34 2.50
CA ILE A 52 -0.47 -1.37 3.20
C ILE A 52 -1.64 -1.84 2.33
N LEU A 53 -2.35 -0.93 1.66
CA LEU A 53 -3.46 -1.29 0.78
C LEU A 53 -3.00 -2.15 -0.42
N ILE A 54 -1.87 -1.80 -1.04
CA ILE A 54 -1.28 -2.57 -2.14
C ILE A 54 -0.87 -3.95 -1.65
N PHE A 55 -0.20 -4.02 -0.49
CA PHE A 55 0.23 -5.28 0.11
C PHE A 55 -0.96 -6.18 0.45
N TYR A 56 -1.98 -5.63 1.10
CA TYR A 56 -3.22 -6.33 1.42
C TYR A 56 -3.86 -6.93 0.15
N LYS A 57 -4.01 -6.14 -0.91
CA LYS A 57 -4.54 -6.62 -2.20
C LYS A 57 -3.69 -7.68 -2.88
N SER A 58 -2.40 -7.77 -2.55
CA SER A 58 -1.53 -8.81 -3.11
C SER A 58 -1.79 -10.17 -2.48
N ILE A 59 -2.22 -10.19 -1.22
CA ILE A 59 -2.57 -11.39 -0.46
C ILE A 59 -3.91 -11.96 -0.96
N ASP A 60 -4.88 -11.09 -1.27
CA ASP A 60 -6.22 -11.49 -1.72
C ASP A 60 -6.28 -12.04 -3.15
N LYS A 61 -5.16 -12.05 -3.89
CA LYS A 61 -5.14 -12.65 -5.23
C LYS A 61 -5.21 -14.18 -5.09
N PRO A 62 -6.28 -14.84 -5.55
CA PRO A 62 -6.33 -16.29 -5.52
C PRO A 62 -5.13 -16.82 -6.30
N ILE A 63 -4.40 -17.79 -5.73
CA ILE A 63 -3.36 -18.52 -6.44
C ILE A 63 -4.01 -19.02 -7.72
N ARG A 64 -3.63 -18.45 -8.87
CA ARG A 64 -4.12 -18.94 -10.17
C ARG A 64 -3.78 -20.42 -10.18
N LYS A 65 -4.81 -21.29 -10.19
CA LYS A 65 -4.58 -22.71 -10.44
C LYS A 65 -3.76 -22.75 -11.73
N PRO A 66 -2.54 -23.32 -11.73
CA PRO A 66 -1.81 -23.49 -12.97
C PRO A 66 -2.75 -24.24 -13.91
N GLU A 67 -2.92 -23.73 -15.14
CA GLU A 67 -3.66 -24.47 -16.15
C GLU A 67 -3.05 -25.87 -16.19
N SER A 68 -3.87 -26.87 -15.87
CA SER A 68 -3.38 -28.21 -15.63
C SER A 68 -2.59 -28.68 -16.85
N PHE A 69 -1.37 -29.17 -16.62
CA PHE A 69 -0.57 -29.83 -17.66
C PHE A 69 -1.37 -30.92 -18.40
N ALA A 70 -2.38 -31.50 -17.74
CA ALA A 70 -3.35 -32.42 -18.32
C ALA A 70 -4.13 -31.86 -19.52
N LYS A 71 -4.52 -30.56 -19.52
CA LYS A 71 -5.29 -29.95 -20.61
C LYS A 71 -4.47 -29.76 -21.89
N ARG A 72 -3.12 -29.74 -21.78
CA ARG A 72 -2.22 -29.74 -22.94
C ARG A 72 -2.07 -31.13 -23.56
N SER A 73 -2.31 -32.19 -22.80
CA SER A 73 -2.19 -33.57 -23.28
C SER A 73 -3.41 -34.06 -24.06
N GLU A 74 -4.60 -33.51 -23.80
CA GLU A 74 -5.85 -33.90 -24.48
C GLU A 74 -5.96 -33.36 -25.91
N GLY A 75 -5.11 -32.41 -26.31
CA GLY A 75 -5.14 -31.78 -27.64
C GLY A 75 -4.29 -32.45 -28.72
N ASN A 76 -3.59 -33.55 -28.43
CA ASN A 76 -2.62 -34.16 -29.36
C ASN A 76 -2.90 -35.63 -29.75
N SER A 77 -4.09 -36.16 -29.47
CA SER A 77 -4.51 -37.49 -29.95
C SER A 77 -5.54 -37.34 -31.08
N SER A 78 -5.09 -36.91 -32.26
CA SER A 78 -5.92 -36.81 -33.48
C SER A 78 -5.45 -37.75 -34.60
N TRP A 79 -4.84 -38.89 -34.28
CA TRP A 79 -4.51 -39.90 -35.27
C TRP A 79 -4.89 -41.28 -34.76
N GLN A 80 -5.98 -41.82 -35.31
CA GLN A 80 -6.17 -43.18 -35.83
C GLN A 80 -7.60 -43.68 -35.62
N ASP A 81 -8.54 -43.03 -36.31
CA ASP A 81 -9.70 -43.72 -36.87
C ASP A 81 -9.47 -43.79 -38.39
N GLU A 82 -8.97 -44.90 -38.91
CA GLU A 82 -9.25 -45.30 -40.29
C GLU A 82 -9.55 -46.82 -40.30
N PRO A 83 -10.57 -47.26 -41.07
CA PRO A 83 -11.23 -48.56 -40.95
C PRO A 83 -10.42 -49.78 -41.41
#